data_AF-A0A2H0SN52-F1
#
_entry.id   AF-A0A2H0SN52-F1
#
_cell.length_a   1.000
_cell.length_b   1.000
_cell.length_c   1.000
_cell.angle_alpha   90.00
_cell.angle_beta   90.00
_cell.angle_gamma   90.00
#
_symmetry.space_group_name_H-M   'P 1'
#
loop_
_entity.id
_entity.type
_entity.pdbx_description
1 polymer ?
#
loop_
_entity_poly.entity_id
_entity_poly.type
_entity_poly.pdbx_seq_one_letter_code
_entity_poly.pdbx_strand_id
1 'polypeptide(L)'
;MALWPAPTALFLSRLARRSVGGWPRASTSRSVLTGLLRVRGSVKELGLTNPQIVRGGAEIVEAQTGKVLHGEYLDAGELRLLVEFLIEHHLPFFAEEGEHIYADDGLEKIVVPVGVTVKPLDEMPDERIAKLLVITSDLDERRVKHLLNDIIGQRLPSTHIVKSYRPFLKAWTATSQRKAPSTWQHCGWPSC
;
A
#
# COMPACT_ATOMS: atom_id res chain seq x y z
N MET A 1 27.43 -17.96 -4.14
CA MET A 1 26.74 -17.53 -2.91
C MET A 1 27.38 -16.22 -2.47
N ALA A 2 26.75 -15.08 -2.78
CA ALA A 2 27.21 -13.77 -2.31
C ALA A 2 26.35 -13.38 -1.11
N LEU A 3 26.95 -13.37 0.08
CA LEU A 3 26.37 -12.82 1.30
C LEU A 3 26.46 -11.30 1.20
N TRP A 4 25.32 -10.62 1.13
CA TRP A 4 25.26 -9.17 1.23
C TRP A 4 25.33 -8.74 2.70
N PRO A 5 26.09 -7.69 3.06
CA PRO A 5 26.11 -7.17 4.41
C PRO A 5 24.80 -6.43 4.70
N ALA A 6 24.24 -6.63 5.88
CA ALA A 6 23.09 -5.87 6.38
C ALA A 6 23.49 -4.40 6.60
N PRO A 7 22.75 -3.41 6.05
CA PRO A 7 22.92 -2.02 6.45
C PRO A 7 21.87 -1.67 7.52
N THR A 8 22.35 -1.53 8.75
CA THR A 8 21.67 -0.96 9.92
C THR A 8 21.49 0.57 9.78
N ALA A 9 20.27 1.04 10.07
CA ALA A 9 19.90 2.35 10.62
C ALA A 9 20.21 3.68 9.87
N LEU A 10 20.85 3.70 8.69
CA LEU A 10 21.20 4.95 7.98
C LEU A 10 20.41 5.22 6.69
N PHE A 11 19.37 4.43 6.42
CA PHE A 11 18.87 4.21 5.05
C PHE A 11 18.00 5.35 4.46
N LEU A 12 17.10 5.95 5.24
CA LEU A 12 16.18 6.98 4.73
C LEU A 12 16.83 8.37 4.61
N SER A 13 17.82 8.67 5.46
CA SER A 13 18.53 9.96 5.48
C SER A 13 19.36 10.27 4.22
N ARG A 14 19.63 9.29 3.34
CA ARG A 14 20.39 9.48 2.09
C ARG A 14 19.53 9.57 0.84
N LEU A 15 18.25 9.19 0.89
CA LEU A 15 17.35 9.21 -0.27
C LEU A 15 16.83 10.63 -0.58
N ALA A 16 16.83 11.54 0.41
CA ALA A 16 16.40 12.94 0.27
C ALA A 16 17.30 13.88 -0.58
N ARG A 17 18.32 13.37 -1.31
CA ARG A 17 19.27 14.22 -2.07
C ARG A 17 19.23 14.08 -3.59
N ARG A 18 18.23 13.42 -4.17
CA ARG A 18 18.10 13.34 -5.64
C ARG A 18 16.70 13.69 -6.14
N SER A 19 16.31 14.95 -5.95
CA SER A 19 15.25 15.56 -6.76
C SER A 19 15.88 16.31 -7.93
N VAL A 20 15.87 15.69 -9.12
CA VAL A 20 16.13 16.40 -10.39
C VAL A 20 15.13 15.92 -11.43
N GLY A 21 14.15 16.77 -11.75
CA GLY A 21 13.24 16.56 -12.87
C GLY A 21 11.79 16.93 -12.55
N GLY A 22 11.47 18.22 -12.59
CA GLY A 22 10.09 18.68 -12.51
C GLY A 22 9.27 18.17 -13.70
N TRP A 23 8.18 17.47 -13.40
CA TRP A 23 7.25 16.94 -14.41
C TRP A 23 6.24 18.03 -14.85
N PRO A 24 5.77 18.00 -16.12
CA PRO A 24 4.84 18.99 -16.63
C PRO A 24 3.47 18.93 -15.91
N ARG A 25 2.99 20.10 -15.50
CA ARG A 25 1.68 20.31 -14.86
C ARG A 25 0.54 20.12 -15.85
N ALA A 26 -0.35 19.17 -15.59
CA ALA A 26 -1.66 19.11 -16.19
C ALA A 26 -2.72 19.14 -15.08
N SER A 27 -3.51 20.21 -15.05
CA SER A 27 -4.54 20.48 -14.07
C SER A 27 -5.83 19.70 -14.39
N THR A 28 -6.17 18.73 -13.55
CA THR A 28 -7.56 18.40 -13.17
C THR A 28 -7.51 17.40 -12.01
N SER A 29 -7.58 17.94 -10.79
CA SER A 29 -7.61 17.14 -9.56
C SER A 29 -8.93 16.38 -9.47
N ARG A 30 -8.90 15.03 -9.52
CA ARG A 30 -10.10 14.17 -9.38
C ARG A 30 -9.80 12.89 -8.58
N SER A 31 -10.78 12.49 -7.75
CA SER A 31 -10.68 11.58 -6.60
C SER A 31 -9.98 10.23 -6.83
N VAL A 32 -8.90 9.94 -6.10
CA VAL A 32 -8.21 8.64 -6.05
C VAL A 32 -8.46 8.02 -4.67
N LEU A 33 -9.61 7.38 -4.54
CA LEU A 33 -10.17 6.94 -3.26
C LEU A 33 -9.34 5.84 -2.59
N THR A 34 -8.65 6.11 -1.49
CA THR A 34 -8.08 5.09 -0.59
C THR A 34 -9.14 4.56 0.39
N GLY A 35 -8.97 3.30 0.82
CA GLY A 35 -10.07 2.46 1.30
C GLY A 35 -10.60 2.75 2.71
N LEU A 36 -9.82 3.34 3.61
CA LEU A 36 -10.20 3.40 5.03
C LEU A 36 -11.21 4.52 5.35
N LEU A 37 -11.01 5.71 4.79
CA LEU A 37 -11.80 6.87 5.19
C LEU A 37 -13.09 7.04 4.41
N ARG A 38 -13.14 6.53 3.17
CA ARG A 38 -14.42 6.36 2.49
C ARG A 38 -15.31 5.37 3.25
N VAL A 39 -14.70 4.30 3.78
CA VAL A 39 -15.39 3.35 4.64
C VAL A 39 -15.87 4.04 5.91
N ARG A 40 -15.03 4.74 6.69
CA ARG A 40 -15.49 5.44 7.91
C ARG A 40 -16.61 6.46 7.66
N GLY A 41 -16.45 7.33 6.66
CA GLY A 41 -17.47 8.34 6.31
C GLY A 41 -18.80 7.70 5.92
N SER A 42 -18.78 6.76 4.98
CA SER A 42 -19.98 6.06 4.54
C SER A 42 -20.55 5.12 5.61
N VAL A 43 -19.73 4.49 6.45
CA VAL A 43 -20.15 3.65 7.58
C VAL A 43 -20.92 4.47 8.60
N LYS A 44 -20.42 5.66 8.92
CA LYS A 44 -21.12 6.58 9.83
C LYS A 44 -22.43 7.08 9.21
N GLU A 45 -22.41 7.50 7.95
CA GLU A 45 -23.60 7.94 7.22
C GLU A 45 -24.68 6.85 7.13
N LEU A 46 -24.26 5.60 6.94
CA LEU A 46 -25.14 4.43 6.84
C LEU A 46 -25.49 3.82 8.20
N GLY A 47 -24.98 4.37 9.32
CA GLY A 47 -25.22 3.85 10.66
C GLY A 47 -24.70 2.41 10.87
N LEU A 48 -23.68 1.99 10.11
CA LEU A 48 -23.13 0.64 10.20
C LEU A 48 -22.32 0.48 11.49
N THR A 49 -22.54 -0.64 12.19
CA THR A 49 -21.86 -0.96 13.45
C THR A 49 -20.94 -2.18 13.33
N ASN A 50 -21.13 -3.00 12.30
CA ASN A 50 -20.35 -4.20 12.05
C ASN A 50 -18.89 -3.86 11.70
N PRO A 51 -17.92 -4.74 12.04
CA PRO A 51 -16.55 -4.61 11.57
C PRO A 51 -16.45 -4.50 10.05
N GLN A 52 -15.45 -3.74 9.60
CA GLN A 52 -15.25 -3.40 8.18
C GLN A 52 -13.94 -3.98 7.68
N ILE A 53 -13.98 -4.62 6.51
CA ILE A 53 -12.78 -5.11 5.82
C ILE A 53 -12.22 -3.97 4.97
N VAL A 54 -10.97 -3.62 5.19
CA VAL A 54 -10.30 -2.48 4.54
C VAL A 54 -8.97 -2.91 3.92
N ARG A 55 -8.39 -2.02 3.10
CA ARG A 55 -7.08 -2.23 2.42
C ARG A 55 -6.95 -3.53 1.62
N GLY A 56 -8.04 -3.99 1.01
CA GLY A 56 -8.02 -5.22 0.23
C GLY A 56 -7.98 -6.50 1.08
N GLY A 57 -8.43 -6.45 2.33
CA GLY A 57 -8.46 -7.60 3.23
C GLY A 57 -7.36 -7.61 4.29
N ALA A 58 -6.35 -6.75 4.14
CA ALA A 58 -5.22 -6.70 5.07
C ALA A 58 -5.62 -6.24 6.48
N GLU A 59 -6.71 -5.48 6.65
CA GLU A 59 -7.18 -5.08 7.98
C GLU A 59 -8.69 -5.28 8.13
N ILE A 60 -9.10 -5.62 9.34
CA ILE A 60 -10.47 -5.57 9.82
C ILE A 60 -10.53 -4.51 10.92
N VAL A 61 -11.38 -3.51 10.76
CA VAL A 61 -11.49 -2.37 11.68
C VAL A 61 -12.90 -2.26 12.25
N GLU A 62 -13.02 -1.87 13.51
CA GLU A 62 -14.31 -1.57 14.13
C GLU A 62 -14.94 -0.33 13.47
N ALA A 63 -16.21 -0.40 13.05
CA ALA A 63 -16.85 0.68 12.30
C ALA A 63 -16.81 2.06 13.01
N GLN A 64 -17.03 2.06 14.33
CA GLN A 64 -17.26 3.28 15.11
C GLN A 64 -15.96 3.96 15.58
N THR A 65 -14.99 3.15 16.01
CA THR A 65 -13.71 3.66 16.54
C THR A 65 -12.58 3.58 15.50
N GLY A 66 -12.78 2.76 14.47
CA GLY A 66 -11.77 2.25 13.54
C GLY A 66 -10.52 1.70 14.22
N LYS A 67 -10.68 1.15 15.43
CA LYS A 67 -9.71 0.26 16.05
C LYS A 67 -9.48 -0.95 15.15
N VAL A 68 -8.21 -1.28 14.90
CA VAL A 68 -7.84 -2.49 14.16
C VAL A 68 -8.13 -3.70 15.04
N LEU A 69 -9.03 -4.57 14.59
CA LEU A 69 -9.38 -5.84 15.23
C LEU A 69 -8.48 -6.97 14.72
N HIS A 70 -8.07 -6.88 13.45
CA HIS A 70 -7.15 -7.79 12.81
C HIS A 70 -6.34 -7.02 11.77
N GLY A 71 -5.04 -7.29 11.67
CA GLY A 71 -4.15 -6.64 10.72
C GLY A 71 -3.07 -7.60 10.24
N GLU A 72 -2.91 -7.66 8.93
CA GLU A 72 -1.78 -8.27 8.24
C GLU A 72 -0.95 -7.18 7.57
N TYR A 73 0.34 -7.22 7.84
CA TYR A 73 1.30 -6.22 7.38
C TYR A 73 2.34 -6.88 6.50
N LEU A 74 2.83 -6.14 5.51
CA LEU A 74 3.95 -6.57 4.68
C LEU A 74 5.16 -6.87 5.58
N ASP A 75 5.89 -7.94 5.30
CA ASP A 75 7.14 -8.22 6.00
C ASP A 75 8.11 -7.06 5.80
N ALA A 76 8.78 -6.61 6.86
CA ALA A 76 9.64 -5.43 6.81
C ALA A 76 10.80 -5.59 5.80
N GLY A 77 11.36 -6.80 5.69
CA GLY A 77 12.42 -7.11 4.73
C GLY A 77 11.90 -7.07 3.29
N GLU A 78 10.73 -7.67 3.04
CA GLU A 78 10.09 -7.65 1.72
C GLU A 78 9.61 -6.25 1.31
N LEU A 79 9.02 -5.51 2.24
CA LEU A 79 8.59 -4.12 2.05
C LEU A 79 9.77 -3.26 1.62
N ARG A 80 10.90 -3.38 2.33
CA ARG A 80 12.12 -2.64 2.00
C ARG A 80 12.61 -2.97 0.59
N LEU A 81 12.71 -4.25 0.24
CA LEU A 81 13.13 -4.67 -1.10
C LEU A 81 12.18 -4.16 -2.19
N LEU A 82 10.87 -4.18 -1.93
CA LEU A 82 9.86 -3.67 -2.85
C LEU A 82 10.00 -2.15 -3.03
N VAL A 83 10.14 -1.39 -1.95
CA VAL A 83 10.30 0.07 -2.00
C VAL A 83 11.58 0.46 -2.73
N GLU A 84 12.71 -0.18 -2.42
CA GLU A 84 13.99 0.05 -3.10
C GLU A 84 13.86 -0.18 -4.61
N PHE A 85 13.22 -1.27 -5.01
CA PHE A 85 12.96 -1.57 -6.42
C PHE A 85 12.10 -0.50 -7.11
N LEU A 86 10.99 -0.10 -6.47
CA LEU A 86 10.08 0.88 -7.05
C LEU A 86 10.77 2.24 -7.26
N ILE A 87 11.63 2.65 -6.31
CA ILE A 87 12.45 3.85 -6.42
C ILE A 87 13.47 3.72 -7.56
N GLU A 88 14.22 2.61 -7.61
CA GLU A 88 15.24 2.35 -8.64
C GLU A 88 14.66 2.41 -10.06
N HIS A 89 13.43 1.91 -10.23
CA HIS A 89 12.75 1.88 -11.51
C HIS A 89 11.85 3.10 -11.78
N HIS A 90 11.89 4.12 -10.91
CA HIS A 90 11.08 5.33 -11.00
C HIS A 90 9.58 5.05 -11.17
N LEU A 91 9.09 4.02 -10.47
CA LEU A 91 7.68 3.66 -10.47
C LEU A 91 6.98 4.46 -9.37
N PRO A 92 5.95 5.27 -9.69
CA PRO A 92 5.23 6.03 -8.67
C PRO A 92 4.41 5.09 -7.79
N PHE A 93 4.49 5.25 -6.47
CA PHE A 93 3.74 4.44 -5.53
C PHE A 93 3.45 5.19 -4.23
N PHE A 94 2.50 4.68 -3.46
CA PHE A 94 2.26 5.11 -2.09
C PHE A 94 1.95 3.94 -1.18
N ALA A 95 2.29 4.07 0.09
CA ALA A 95 1.99 3.11 1.13
C ALA A 95 0.85 3.63 2.02
N GLU A 96 -0.01 2.73 2.51
CA GLU A 96 -1.10 3.06 3.41
C GLU A 96 -0.88 2.38 4.78
N GLU A 97 -0.90 3.16 5.87
CA GLU A 97 -0.94 2.69 7.27
C GLU A 97 -1.82 3.61 8.11
N GLY A 98 -2.71 3.06 8.94
CA GLY A 98 -3.72 3.85 9.67
C GLY A 98 -4.44 4.90 8.81
N GLU A 99 -4.46 6.13 9.29
CA GLU A 99 -4.99 7.31 8.57
C GLU A 99 -3.90 8.05 7.78
N HIS A 100 -2.79 7.37 7.49
CA HIS A 100 -1.62 7.92 6.82
C HIS A 100 -1.43 7.31 5.43
N ILE A 101 -1.05 8.17 4.49
CA ILE A 101 -0.48 7.79 3.21
C ILE A 101 0.97 8.27 3.19
N TYR A 102 1.89 7.36 2.90
CA TYR A 102 3.31 7.68 2.74
C TYR A 102 3.64 7.67 1.25
N ALA A 103 4.25 8.76 0.79
CA ALA A 103 4.29 9.15 -0.61
C ALA A 103 5.56 9.95 -0.87
N ASP A 104 6.18 9.77 -2.04
CA ASP A 104 7.23 10.67 -2.51
C ASP A 104 6.62 11.93 -3.17
N ASP A 105 7.42 12.99 -3.26
CA ASP A 105 7.06 14.25 -3.91
C ASP A 105 6.70 13.98 -5.39
N GLY A 106 5.42 14.14 -5.73
CA GLY A 106 4.90 13.82 -7.07
C GLY A 106 3.52 13.19 -7.09
N LEU A 107 2.98 12.83 -5.92
CA LEU A 107 1.61 12.32 -5.78
C LEU A 107 0.55 13.43 -5.73
N GLU A 108 0.86 14.61 -6.28
CA GLU A 108 -0.08 15.73 -6.47
C GLU A 108 -1.32 15.34 -7.30
N LYS A 109 -1.23 14.25 -8.06
CA LYS A 109 -2.33 13.67 -8.85
C LYS A 109 -3.28 12.80 -8.02
N ILE A 110 -2.90 12.39 -6.82
CA ILE A 110 -3.78 11.62 -5.94
C ILE A 110 -4.61 12.60 -5.13
N VAL A 111 -5.91 12.58 -5.40
CA VAL A 111 -6.85 13.18 -4.47
C VAL A 111 -6.94 12.29 -3.25
N VAL A 112 -6.46 12.83 -2.15
CA VAL A 112 -6.44 12.23 -0.83
C VAL A 112 -7.83 12.36 -0.20
N PRO A 113 -8.44 11.27 0.30
CA PRO A 113 -9.72 11.36 1.00
C PRO A 113 -9.63 12.24 2.25
N VAL A 114 -10.75 12.88 2.61
CA VAL A 114 -10.86 13.70 3.82
C VAL A 114 -10.47 12.88 5.05
N GLY A 115 -9.61 13.46 5.89
CA GLY A 115 -9.09 12.85 7.13
C GLY A 115 -7.84 11.99 6.94
N VAL A 116 -7.37 11.78 5.71
CA VAL A 116 -6.08 11.11 5.49
C VAL A 116 -4.98 12.16 5.59
N THR A 117 -3.96 11.86 6.36
CA THR A 117 -2.73 12.68 6.41
C THR A 117 -1.72 12.11 5.42
N VAL A 118 -1.21 12.93 4.51
CA VAL A 118 -0.08 12.54 3.67
C VAL A 118 1.21 12.86 4.42
N LYS A 119 2.12 11.90 4.46
CA LYS A 119 3.46 12.02 5.01
C LYS A 119 4.49 11.71 3.93
N PRO A 120 5.70 12.29 4.03
CA PRO A 120 6.78 11.95 3.13
C PRO A 120 7.20 10.49 3.32
N LEU A 121 7.73 9.88 2.26
CA LEU A 121 8.08 8.46 2.25
C LEU A 121 9.20 8.10 3.25
N ASP A 122 10.06 9.05 3.62
CA ASP A 122 11.12 8.87 4.61
C ASP A 122 10.61 8.82 6.06
N GLU A 123 9.36 9.18 6.30
CA GLU A 123 8.65 8.98 7.57
C GLU A 123 7.89 7.64 7.64
N MET A 124 7.94 6.83 6.57
CA MET A 124 7.21 5.56 6.50
C MET A 124 7.72 4.55 7.54
N PRO A 125 6.84 3.93 8.35
CA PRO A 125 7.25 2.89 9.28
C PRO A 125 7.61 1.59 8.56
N ASP A 126 8.64 0.90 9.04
CA ASP A 126 9.12 -0.34 8.42
C ASP A 126 8.19 -1.55 8.64
N GLU A 127 7.40 -1.58 9.72
CA GLU A 127 6.72 -2.81 10.18
C GLU A 127 5.19 -2.79 10.07
N ARG A 128 4.57 -1.64 9.74
CA ARG A 128 3.11 -1.46 9.84
C ARG A 128 2.42 -1.08 8.53
N ILE A 129 3.07 -1.33 7.39
CA ILE A 129 2.46 -1.08 6.09
C ILE A 129 1.56 -2.25 5.71
N ALA A 130 0.25 -2.00 5.75
CA ALA A 130 -0.75 -2.98 5.36
C ALA A 130 -0.88 -3.10 3.84
N LYS A 131 -0.56 -2.02 3.11
CA LYS A 131 -0.78 -1.97 1.67
C LYS A 131 0.16 -0.99 0.99
N LEU A 132 0.65 -1.38 -0.18
CA LEU A 132 1.35 -0.50 -1.12
C LEU A 132 0.60 -0.48 -2.45
N LEU A 133 0.43 0.69 -3.06
CA LEU A 133 -0.15 0.83 -4.39
C LEU A 133 0.87 1.44 -5.34
N VAL A 134 1.17 0.71 -6.41
CA VAL A 134 1.99 1.14 -7.54
C VAL A 134 1.09 1.71 -8.62
N ILE A 135 1.30 2.96 -9.01
CA ILE A 135 0.48 3.68 -9.99
C ILE A 135 1.03 3.43 -11.39
N THR A 136 0.15 3.03 -12.31
CA THR A 136 0.55 2.66 -13.67
C THR A 136 -0.30 3.30 -14.75
N SER A 137 -1.07 4.34 -14.43
CA SER A 137 -1.96 4.99 -15.40
C SER A 137 -1.23 5.51 -16.64
N ASP A 138 0.00 6.02 -16.46
CA ASP A 138 0.82 6.61 -17.52
C ASP A 138 1.95 5.67 -18.00
N LEU A 139 1.95 4.40 -17.55
CA LEU A 139 3.02 3.44 -17.83
C LEU A 139 2.57 2.33 -18.78
N ASP A 140 3.51 1.78 -19.55
CA ASP A 140 3.27 0.57 -20.34
C ASP A 140 2.98 -0.62 -19.41
N GLU A 141 1.73 -1.09 -19.47
CA GLU A 141 1.25 -2.17 -18.62
C GLU A 141 2.04 -3.46 -18.79
N ARG A 142 2.51 -3.78 -20.01
CA ARG A 142 3.29 -5.00 -20.26
C ARG A 142 4.62 -4.93 -19.52
N ARG A 143 5.29 -3.77 -19.59
CA ARG A 143 6.53 -3.50 -18.88
C ARG A 143 6.34 -3.61 -17.37
N VAL A 144 5.31 -2.96 -16.81
CA VAL A 144 5.09 -3.00 -15.35
C VAL A 144 4.75 -4.41 -14.87
N LYS A 145 3.92 -5.15 -15.62
CA LYS A 145 3.59 -6.54 -15.30
C LYS A 145 4.85 -7.41 -15.27
N HIS A 146 5.73 -7.27 -16.26
CA HIS A 146 6.98 -8.03 -16.31
C HIS A 146 7.89 -7.68 -15.11
N LEU A 147 8.10 -6.39 -14.85
CA LEU A 147 8.91 -5.90 -13.74
C LEU A 147 8.42 -6.39 -12.38
N LEU A 148 7.12 -6.29 -12.12
CA LEU A 148 6.55 -6.72 -10.85
C LEU A 148 6.59 -8.25 -10.73
N ASN A 149 6.17 -9.00 -11.76
CA ASN A 149 6.15 -10.46 -11.70
C ASN A 149 7.52 -11.08 -11.45
N ASP A 150 8.58 -10.52 -12.04
CA ASP A 150 9.96 -11.03 -11.87
C ASP A 150 10.43 -10.93 -10.41
N ILE A 151 9.99 -9.90 -9.68
CA ILE A 151 10.35 -9.71 -8.27
C ILE A 151 9.44 -10.48 -7.33
N ILE A 152 8.13 -10.42 -7.56
CA ILE A 152 7.16 -11.07 -6.68
C ILE A 152 7.37 -12.58 -6.68
N GLY A 153 7.47 -13.18 -7.87
CA GLY A 153 7.50 -14.64 -8.01
C GLY A 153 8.76 -15.30 -7.47
N GLN A 154 9.84 -14.53 -7.24
CA GLN A 154 11.14 -15.08 -6.86
C GLN A 154 11.71 -14.55 -5.54
N ARG A 155 11.31 -13.35 -5.10
CA ARG A 155 11.99 -12.65 -4.00
C ARG A 155 11.09 -12.25 -2.83
N LEU A 156 9.77 -12.19 -3.03
CA LEU A 156 8.83 -11.70 -2.02
C LEU A 156 7.77 -12.79 -1.71
N PRO A 157 8.16 -13.93 -1.10
CA PRO A 157 7.27 -15.07 -0.88
C PRO A 157 6.03 -14.77 -0.04
N SER A 158 6.03 -13.73 0.79
CA SER A 158 4.88 -13.33 1.62
C SER A 158 4.07 -12.16 1.06
N THR A 159 4.48 -11.59 -0.07
CA THR A 159 3.82 -10.44 -0.69
C THR A 159 2.97 -10.89 -1.87
N HIS A 160 1.69 -10.57 -1.83
CA HIS A 160 0.77 -10.77 -2.92
C HIS A 160 0.52 -9.46 -3.65
N ILE A 161 0.70 -9.47 -4.97
CA ILE A 161 0.44 -8.30 -5.80
C ILE A 161 -0.67 -8.60 -6.79
N VAL A 162 -1.69 -7.76 -6.76
CA VAL A 162 -2.87 -7.87 -7.64
C VAL A 162 -3.04 -6.61 -8.45
N LYS A 163 -3.48 -6.78 -9.69
CA LYS A 163 -3.93 -5.65 -10.49
C LYS A 163 -5.22 -5.10 -9.90
N SER A 164 -5.22 -3.81 -9.61
CA SER A 164 -6.35 -3.08 -9.05
C SER A 164 -6.83 -2.02 -10.05
N TYR A 165 -8.12 -2.06 -10.36
CA TYR A 165 -8.75 -1.07 -11.22
C TYR A 165 -9.62 -0.16 -10.36
N ARG A 166 -9.35 1.14 -10.42
CA ARG A 166 -10.27 2.16 -9.92
C ARG A 166 -10.74 3.01 -11.11
N PRO A 167 -11.91 3.67 -11.03
CA PRO A 167 -12.52 4.38 -12.15
C PRO A 167 -11.59 5.32 -12.94
N PHE A 168 -10.50 5.81 -12.33
CA PHE A 168 -9.52 6.71 -12.95
C PHE A 168 -8.05 6.35 -12.64
N LEU A 169 -7.81 5.18 -12.04
CA LEU A 169 -6.46 4.76 -11.64
C LEU A 169 -6.26 3.29 -12.00
N LYS A 170 -5.27 3.04 -12.87
CA LYS A 170 -4.70 1.71 -13.03
C LYS A 170 -3.55 1.59 -12.04
N ALA A 171 -3.61 0.59 -11.17
CA ALA A 171 -2.59 0.36 -10.18
C ALA A 171 -2.37 -1.13 -9.93
N TRP A 172 -1.22 -1.46 -9.36
CA TRP A 172 -0.98 -2.76 -8.74
C TRP A 172 -0.94 -2.57 -7.24
N THR A 173 -1.65 -3.43 -6.52
CA THR A 173 -1.75 -3.41 -5.07
C THR A 173 -0.91 -4.54 -4.51
N ALA A 174 0.06 -4.23 -3.65
CA ALA A 174 0.80 -5.19 -2.87
C ALA A 174 0.24 -5.24 -1.43
N THR A 175 -0.02 -6.45 -0.94
CA THR A 175 -0.48 -6.75 0.42
C THR A 175 0.24 -7.99 0.95
N SER A 176 0.24 -8.17 2.27
CA SER A 176 0.63 -9.46 2.86
C SER A 176 -0.27 -10.59 2.34
N GLN A 177 0.32 -11.76 2.15
CA GLN A 177 -0.34 -13.04 1.94
C GLN A 177 0.26 -14.02 2.93
N ARG A 178 0.00 -13.80 4.21
CA ARG A 178 0.21 -14.88 5.17
C ARG A 178 -0.94 -15.86 4.97
N LYS A 179 -0.62 -17.15 4.87
CA LYS A 179 -1.67 -18.17 4.94
C LYS A 179 -2.39 -17.94 6.27
N ALA A 180 -3.72 -17.81 6.21
CA ALA A 180 -4.54 -17.79 7.41
C ALA A 180 -4.05 -18.92 8.34
N PRO A 181 -3.81 -18.66 9.63
CA PRO A 181 -3.32 -19.67 10.54
C PRO A 181 -4.23 -20.91 10.44
N SER A 182 -3.67 -22.12 10.46
CA SER A 182 -4.46 -23.36 10.31
C SER A 182 -5.61 -23.46 11.31
N THR A 183 -5.50 -22.77 12.46
CA THR A 183 -6.57 -22.64 13.45
C THR A 183 -7.85 -22.00 12.92
N TRP A 184 -7.77 -21.15 11.90
CA TRP A 184 -8.94 -20.53 11.24
C TRP A 184 -9.60 -21.45 10.22
N GLN A 185 -8.93 -22.51 9.75
CA GLN A 185 -9.52 -23.49 8.85
C GLN A 185 -10.55 -24.39 9.56
N HIS A 186 -10.56 -24.38 10.90
CA HIS A 186 -11.48 -25.17 11.72
C HIS A 186 -12.54 -24.35 12.44
N CYS A 187 -12.52 -23.02 12.29
CA CYS A 187 -13.65 -22.19 12.68
C CYS A 187 -14.73 -22.32 11.59
N GLY A 188 -15.44 -23.45 11.61
CA GLY A 188 -16.75 -23.53 10.98
C GLY A 188 -17.56 -22.35 11.47
N TRP A 189 -17.95 -21.48 10.54
CA TRP A 189 -18.95 -20.46 10.83
C TRP A 189 -20.13 -21.18 11.47
N PRO A 190 -20.55 -20.84 12.71
CA PRO A 190 -21.82 -21.35 13.20
C PRO A 190 -22.86 -20.78 12.25
N SER A 191 -23.51 -21.69 11.54
CA SER A 191 -24.66 -21.44 10.68
C SER A 191 -25.55 -20.33 11.22
N CYS A 192 -25.69 -19.26 10.43
CA CYS A 192 -26.83 -18.34 10.53
C CYS A 192 -28.15 -19.11 10.40
#